data_AF-A0A2E3MBW9-F1
#
_entry.id   AF-A0A2E3MBW9-F1
#
_cell.length_a   1.000
_cell.length_b   1.000
_cell.length_c   1.000
_cell.angle_alpha   90.00
_cell.angle_beta   90.00
_cell.angle_gamma   90.00
#
_symmetry.space_group_name_H-M   'P 1'
#
loop_
_entity.id
_entity.type
_entity.pdbx_description
1 polymer ?
#
loop_
_entity_poly.entity_id
_entity_poly.type
_entity_poly.pdbx_seq_one_letter_code
_entity_poly.pdbx_strand_id
1 'polypeptide(L)'
;MCMNSGSESMTVAMRICDVNSKIMTGPGGKHEGKPVKLLAIERAFHGRTDRPAQISHSCKGKYDKVLKTFAERDNLILVPSNNVEALQAAFAKADEGGYFIESMSIEPVQGEGNPGQCIDRDFYDEARRLTNEHGSMLIVDSIQAGIRGQGTLSVVDYEGFQDAEGPDLETWSKALNAGQYPLSVLGLNDRAAELYVVGIYGNTMTTNPRALETAVAVLERITPELRQNIRDRGREFVDKLKTLAEELPGTITHVQGTGLLLSAELDPEKMKVVGFDDVEVWCRKKGLGVIHGGINALRYTPHFNITSEEIDLVIDITRDAIKHFSQ
;
A
#
# COMPACT_ATOMS: atom_id res chain seq x y z
N MET A 1 11.19 -7.31 13.30
CA MET A 1 10.31 -8.38 13.84
C MET A 1 9.70 -9.18 12.70
N CYS A 2 9.48 -10.50 12.84
CA CYS A 2 8.94 -11.35 11.76
C CYS A 2 7.64 -12.04 12.17
N MET A 3 6.59 -11.94 11.35
CA MET A 3 5.24 -12.50 11.58
C MET A 3 4.79 -13.25 10.30
N ASN A 4 3.50 -13.58 10.14
CA ASN A 4 3.05 -14.46 9.04
C ASN A 4 2.37 -13.74 7.86
N SER A 5 1.79 -12.56 8.08
CA SER A 5 1.00 -11.87 7.05
C SER A 5 1.10 -10.35 7.16
N GLY A 6 0.90 -9.65 6.05
CA GLY A 6 0.92 -8.18 6.05
C GLY A 6 -0.06 -7.53 7.04
N SER A 7 -1.27 -8.08 7.14
CA SER A 7 -2.26 -7.59 8.13
C SER A 7 -1.77 -7.79 9.58
N GLU A 8 -1.00 -8.86 9.83
CA GLU A 8 -0.41 -9.11 11.14
C GLU A 8 0.72 -8.12 11.45
N SER A 9 1.63 -7.85 10.50
CA SER A 9 2.68 -6.84 10.68
C SER A 9 2.12 -5.44 10.91
N MET A 10 1.08 -5.05 10.17
CA MET A 10 0.38 -3.78 10.41
C MET A 10 -0.32 -3.77 11.78
N THR A 11 -0.87 -4.90 12.23
CA THR A 11 -1.47 -4.99 13.58
C THR A 11 -0.43 -4.74 14.67
N VAL A 12 0.77 -5.32 14.55
CA VAL A 12 1.87 -5.10 15.51
C VAL A 12 2.35 -3.65 15.44
N ALA A 13 2.53 -3.11 14.24
CA ALA A 13 2.95 -1.71 14.05
C ALA A 13 1.99 -0.73 14.75
N MET A 14 0.69 -0.91 14.52
CA MET A 14 -0.33 -0.04 15.14
C MET A 14 -0.47 -0.27 16.64
N ARG A 15 -0.15 -1.46 17.18
CA ARG A 15 -0.11 -1.65 18.65
C ARG A 15 1.05 -0.91 19.30
N ILE A 16 2.21 -0.85 18.64
CA ILE A 16 3.34 -0.04 19.10
C ILE A 16 2.97 1.45 19.07
N CYS A 17 2.27 1.89 18.02
CA CYS A 17 1.75 3.26 17.96
C CYS A 17 0.74 3.54 19.07
N ASP A 18 -0.11 2.58 19.43
CA ASP A 18 -1.08 2.70 20.54
C ASP A 18 -0.39 2.81 21.92
N VAL A 19 0.78 2.18 22.10
CA VAL A 19 1.62 2.41 23.29
C VAL A 19 2.07 3.87 23.35
N ASN A 20 2.50 4.44 22.22
CA ASN A 20 2.79 5.88 22.13
C ASN A 20 1.56 6.73 22.43
N SER A 21 0.38 6.38 21.90
CA SER A 21 -0.89 7.06 22.21
C SER A 21 -1.19 7.10 23.71
N LYS A 22 -0.94 6.00 24.43
CA LYS A 22 -1.10 5.94 25.88
C LYS A 22 -0.14 6.88 26.62
N ILE A 23 1.11 7.02 26.15
CA ILE A 23 2.10 7.94 26.74
C ILE A 23 1.71 9.39 26.44
N MET A 24 1.32 9.67 25.19
CA MET A 24 1.02 11.03 24.72
C MET A 24 -0.26 11.58 25.33
N THR A 25 -1.28 10.75 25.56
CA THR A 25 -2.59 11.17 26.08
C THR A 25 -2.83 10.84 27.56
N GLY A 26 -1.94 10.06 28.17
CA GLY A 26 -1.97 9.76 29.61
C GLY A 26 -1.52 10.95 30.48
N PRO A 27 -1.60 10.81 31.81
CA PRO A 27 -1.19 11.86 32.75
C PRO A 27 0.27 12.31 32.52
N GLY A 28 0.47 13.62 32.37
CA GLY A 28 1.76 14.24 32.05
C GLY A 28 2.16 14.18 30.57
N GLY A 29 1.35 13.58 29.71
CA GLY A 29 1.58 13.50 28.27
C GLY A 29 1.32 14.82 27.54
N LYS A 30 2.02 15.04 26.41
CA LYS A 30 1.87 16.27 25.58
C LYS A 30 0.42 16.55 25.15
N HIS A 31 -0.38 15.51 25.00
CA HIS A 31 -1.77 15.53 24.57
C HIS A 31 -2.70 14.96 25.65
N GLU A 32 -2.38 15.18 26.92
CA GLU A 32 -3.14 14.65 28.07
C GLU A 32 -4.66 14.85 27.90
N GLY A 33 -5.41 13.76 28.04
CA GLY A 33 -6.88 13.76 27.99
C GLY A 33 -7.49 13.94 26.60
N LYS A 34 -6.69 14.17 25.55
CA LYS A 34 -7.20 14.30 24.18
C LYS A 34 -7.65 12.94 23.61
N PRO A 35 -8.76 12.88 22.85
CA PRO A 35 -9.12 11.68 22.09
C PRO A 35 -8.11 11.38 21.00
N VAL A 36 -8.05 10.11 20.58
CA VAL A 36 -7.10 9.62 19.57
C VAL A 36 -7.78 9.43 18.21
N LYS A 37 -7.12 9.85 17.15
CA LYS A 37 -7.48 9.64 15.75
C LYS A 37 -6.34 8.95 15.00
N LEU A 38 -6.66 8.32 13.88
CA LEU A 38 -5.74 7.69 12.93
C LEU A 38 -5.73 8.52 11.66
N LEU A 39 -4.59 8.61 10.98
CA LEU A 39 -4.46 9.29 9.70
C LEU A 39 -3.93 8.31 8.64
N ALA A 40 -4.57 8.27 7.48
CA ALA A 40 -4.11 7.48 6.34
C ALA A 40 -4.38 8.20 5.01
N ILE A 41 -3.72 7.76 3.95
CA ILE A 41 -4.00 8.29 2.61
C ILE A 41 -5.31 7.72 2.05
N GLU A 42 -5.97 8.48 1.20
CA GLU A 42 -7.18 8.05 0.53
C GLU A 42 -6.94 6.81 -0.33
N ARG A 43 -7.97 5.95 -0.48
CA ARG A 43 -7.94 4.69 -1.22
C ARG A 43 -6.91 3.65 -0.72
N ALA A 44 -6.30 3.87 0.43
CA ALA A 44 -5.34 2.95 1.02
C ALA A 44 -5.91 1.57 1.36
N PHE A 45 -5.03 0.57 1.47
CA PHE A 45 -5.31 -0.75 2.01
C PHE A 45 -4.15 -1.28 2.84
N HIS A 46 -4.41 -1.49 4.13
CA HIS A 46 -3.40 -1.93 5.10
C HIS A 46 -3.70 -3.32 5.71
N GLY A 47 -4.79 -3.96 5.27
CA GLY A 47 -5.21 -5.26 5.76
C GLY A 47 -6.64 -5.28 6.30
N ARG A 48 -7.01 -6.44 6.84
CA ARG A 48 -8.39 -6.78 7.23
C ARG A 48 -8.54 -7.25 8.67
N THR A 49 -7.44 -7.41 9.40
CA THR A 49 -7.49 -7.59 10.86
C THR A 49 -7.93 -6.28 11.52
N ASP A 50 -8.44 -6.35 12.75
CA ASP A 50 -9.19 -5.27 13.39
C ASP A 50 -8.52 -3.88 13.28
N ARG A 51 -7.29 -3.69 13.78
CA ARG A 51 -6.58 -2.39 13.70
C ARG A 51 -6.29 -1.96 12.25
N PRO A 52 -5.66 -2.76 11.37
CA PRO A 52 -5.42 -2.34 9.99
C PRO A 52 -6.69 -2.06 9.17
N ALA A 53 -7.79 -2.77 9.46
CA ALA A 53 -9.10 -2.47 8.87
C ALA A 53 -9.62 -1.07 9.27
N GLN A 54 -9.13 -0.48 10.36
CA GLN A 54 -9.46 0.88 10.76
C GLN A 54 -8.94 1.94 9.79
N ILE A 55 -7.81 1.65 9.10
CA ILE A 55 -7.13 2.58 8.19
C ILE A 55 -7.23 2.19 6.71
N SER A 56 -7.81 1.03 6.39
CA SER A 56 -8.05 0.58 5.01
C SER A 56 -9.24 1.30 4.33
N HIS A 57 -9.01 2.49 3.77
CA HIS A 57 -10.06 3.29 3.11
C HIS A 57 -10.75 2.54 1.95
N SER A 58 -10.01 1.79 1.13
CA SER A 58 -10.58 1.04 0.00
C SER A 58 -11.69 0.04 0.38
N CYS A 59 -11.72 -0.42 1.63
CA CYS A 59 -12.75 -1.32 2.16
C CYS A 59 -13.77 -0.61 3.07
N LYS A 60 -13.54 0.66 3.44
CA LYS A 60 -14.30 1.40 4.46
C LYS A 60 -15.80 1.42 4.17
N GLY A 61 -16.21 1.82 2.97
CA GLY A 61 -17.64 1.92 2.63
C GLY A 61 -18.39 0.60 2.78
N LYS A 62 -17.77 -0.53 2.41
CA LYS A 62 -18.37 -1.86 2.59
C LYS A 62 -18.42 -2.23 4.07
N TYR A 63 -17.35 -1.97 4.82
CA TYR A 63 -17.26 -2.31 6.25
C TYR A 63 -18.28 -1.53 7.07
N ASP A 64 -18.37 -0.22 6.87
CA ASP A 64 -19.31 0.63 7.59
C ASP A 64 -20.77 0.22 7.32
N LYS A 65 -21.07 -0.26 6.10
CA LYS A 65 -22.41 -0.72 5.71
C LYS A 65 -22.80 -2.07 6.31
N VAL A 66 -21.86 -3.02 6.44
CA VAL A 66 -22.18 -4.43 6.73
C VAL A 66 -21.65 -4.95 8.06
N LEU A 67 -20.71 -4.23 8.70
CA LEU A 67 -20.09 -4.63 9.97
C LEU A 67 -20.45 -3.66 11.07
N LYS A 68 -21.23 -4.11 12.06
CA LYS A 68 -21.73 -3.26 13.16
C LYS A 68 -20.61 -2.58 13.95
N THR A 69 -19.49 -3.27 14.19
CA THR A 69 -18.34 -2.72 14.91
C THR A 69 -17.61 -1.59 14.18
N PHE A 70 -17.80 -1.47 12.86
CA PHE A 70 -17.23 -0.41 12.03
C PHE A 70 -18.22 0.72 11.74
N ALA A 71 -19.52 0.49 11.85
CA ALA A 71 -20.57 1.44 11.48
C ALA A 71 -20.58 2.74 12.31
N GLU A 72 -20.04 2.70 13.53
CA GLU A 72 -20.06 3.83 14.49
C GLU A 72 -18.68 4.47 14.71
N ARG A 73 -17.67 4.05 13.94
CA ARG A 73 -16.32 4.58 14.10
C ARG A 73 -16.24 6.01 13.54
N ASP A 74 -15.75 6.92 14.37
CA ASP A 74 -15.27 8.23 13.96
C ASP A 74 -13.85 8.38 14.49
N ASN A 75 -12.91 7.69 13.86
CA ASN A 75 -11.51 7.65 14.30
C ASN A 75 -10.50 7.79 13.16
N LEU A 76 -10.95 7.90 11.90
CA LEU A 76 -10.08 7.92 10.74
C LEU A 76 -10.15 9.26 10.02
N ILE A 77 -9.00 9.91 9.87
CA ILE A 77 -8.77 11.06 9.01
C ILE A 77 -8.14 10.55 7.73
N LEU A 78 -8.59 11.10 6.59
CA LEU A 78 -8.10 10.76 5.27
C LEU A 78 -7.59 12.00 4.56
N VAL A 79 -6.45 11.86 3.88
CA VAL A 79 -5.88 12.89 3.01
C VAL A 79 -5.55 12.29 1.64
N PRO A 80 -5.71 13.03 0.53
CA PRO A 80 -5.23 12.56 -0.77
C PRO A 80 -3.72 12.30 -0.73
N SER A 81 -3.25 11.28 -1.44
CA SER A 81 -1.81 11.11 -1.67
C SER A 81 -1.25 12.31 -2.43
N ASN A 82 -0.02 12.70 -2.11
CA ASN A 82 0.72 13.81 -2.73
C ASN A 82 0.07 15.20 -2.57
N ASN A 83 -0.84 15.36 -1.61
CA ASN A 83 -1.42 16.65 -1.27
C ASN A 83 -0.86 17.15 0.07
N VAL A 84 0.23 17.93 -0.01
CA VAL A 84 0.96 18.48 1.14
C VAL A 84 0.07 19.43 1.95
N GLU A 85 -0.74 20.26 1.29
CA GLU A 85 -1.60 21.23 1.96
C GLU A 85 -2.72 20.55 2.77
N ALA A 86 -3.33 19.49 2.22
CA ALA A 86 -4.34 18.69 2.92
C ALA A 86 -3.74 17.98 4.14
N LEU A 87 -2.49 17.51 4.02
CA LEU A 87 -1.77 16.90 5.11
C LEU A 87 -1.47 17.90 6.24
N GLN A 88 -0.94 19.07 5.90
CA GLN A 88 -0.74 20.17 6.86
C GLN A 88 -2.03 20.58 7.54
N ALA A 89 -3.11 20.73 6.78
CA ALA A 89 -4.43 21.09 7.31
C ALA A 89 -4.98 20.02 8.26
N ALA A 90 -4.69 18.73 8.04
CA ALA A 90 -5.12 17.66 8.93
C ALA A 90 -4.45 17.75 10.31
N PHE A 91 -3.14 18.02 10.36
CA PHE A 91 -2.42 18.21 11.63
C PHE A 91 -2.80 19.54 12.32
N ALA A 92 -2.96 20.63 11.57
CA ALA A 92 -3.44 21.90 12.13
C ALA A 92 -4.82 21.75 12.80
N LYS A 93 -5.75 21.03 12.15
CA LYS A 93 -7.06 20.71 12.73
C LYS A 93 -6.99 19.79 13.96
N ALA A 94 -5.96 18.96 14.08
CA ALA A 94 -5.76 18.15 15.29
C ALA A 94 -5.39 19.02 16.49
N ASP A 95 -4.51 19.99 16.27
CA ASP A 95 -4.11 20.95 17.29
C ASP A 95 -5.27 21.86 17.71
N GLU A 96 -6.03 22.40 16.75
CA GLU A 96 -7.23 23.23 17.01
C GLU A 96 -8.38 22.43 17.62
N GLY A 97 -8.67 21.25 17.08
CA GLY A 97 -9.80 20.40 17.44
C GLY A 97 -9.58 19.60 18.72
N GLY A 98 -8.39 19.64 19.30
CA GLY A 98 -8.08 19.03 20.58
C GLY A 98 -8.01 17.51 20.55
N TYR A 99 -7.54 16.89 19.47
CA TYR A 99 -7.28 15.45 19.38
C TYR A 99 -5.82 15.14 19.06
N PHE A 100 -5.39 13.92 19.35
CA PHE A 100 -4.06 13.41 19.01
C PHE A 100 -4.16 12.46 17.81
N ILE A 101 -3.32 12.68 16.80
CA ILE A 101 -3.16 11.70 15.70
C ILE A 101 -2.13 10.66 16.18
N GLU A 102 -2.56 9.41 16.37
CA GLU A 102 -1.67 8.31 16.78
C GLU A 102 -0.57 8.06 15.75
N SER A 103 -0.99 7.87 14.50
CA SER A 103 -0.10 7.54 13.41
C SER A 103 -0.62 8.06 12.08
N MET A 104 0.34 8.33 11.18
CA MET A 104 0.10 8.49 9.76
C MET A 104 0.56 7.22 9.05
N SER A 105 -0.35 6.58 8.30
CA SER A 105 -0.05 5.38 7.53
C SER A 105 -0.08 5.66 6.03
N ILE A 106 0.99 5.28 5.34
CA ILE A 106 1.17 5.49 3.90
C ILE A 106 1.62 4.21 3.21
N GLU A 107 1.08 3.92 2.03
CA GLU A 107 1.71 3.00 1.08
C GLU A 107 2.65 3.84 0.21
N PRO A 108 3.93 3.48 -0.01
CA PRO A 108 4.80 4.27 -0.87
C PRO A 108 4.43 4.14 -2.35
N VAL A 109 3.85 3.00 -2.73
CA VAL A 109 3.08 2.85 -3.97
C VAL A 109 1.77 2.15 -3.62
N GLN A 110 0.65 2.82 -3.85
CA GLN A 110 -0.66 2.27 -3.49
C GLN A 110 -0.98 1.03 -4.33
N GLY A 111 -1.49 -0.01 -3.67
CA GLY A 111 -1.72 -1.31 -4.28
C GLY A 111 -3.16 -1.60 -4.66
N GLU A 112 -4.09 -1.53 -3.71
CA GLU A 112 -5.48 -1.99 -3.91
C GLU A 112 -6.37 -0.89 -4.48
N GLY A 113 -6.61 0.20 -3.73
CA GLY A 113 -7.57 1.23 -4.15
C GLY A 113 -6.97 2.30 -5.06
N ASN A 114 -5.64 2.42 -5.05
CA ASN A 114 -4.76 3.36 -5.76
C ASN A 114 -3.81 2.88 -6.89
N PRO A 115 -4.00 1.74 -7.59
CA PRO A 115 -2.87 0.89 -8.01
C PRO A 115 -1.81 1.62 -8.84
N GLY A 116 -0.57 1.63 -8.35
CA GLY A 116 0.57 2.23 -9.07
C GLY A 116 0.82 3.71 -8.78
N GLN A 117 -0.04 4.38 -8.01
CA GLN A 117 0.21 5.73 -7.50
C GLN A 117 1.37 5.70 -6.49
N CYS A 118 2.51 6.30 -6.85
CA CYS A 118 3.64 6.48 -5.94
C CYS A 118 3.47 7.77 -5.13
N ILE A 119 4.00 7.78 -3.91
CA ILE A 119 4.14 9.03 -3.16
C ILE A 119 5.29 9.87 -3.71
N ASP A 120 5.13 11.19 -3.63
CA ASP A 120 6.19 12.15 -3.99
C ASP A 120 7.10 12.42 -2.79
N ARG A 121 8.34 12.84 -3.09
CA ARG A 121 9.35 13.10 -2.05
C ARG A 121 8.89 14.16 -1.05
N ASP A 122 8.37 15.28 -1.55
CA ASP A 122 7.92 16.39 -0.71
C ASP A 122 6.77 15.98 0.23
N PHE A 123 5.87 15.10 -0.23
CA PHE A 123 4.78 14.58 0.59
C PHE A 123 5.30 13.65 1.71
N TYR A 124 6.29 12.81 1.40
CA TYR A 124 6.93 11.94 2.38
C TYR A 124 7.67 12.76 3.46
N ASP A 125 8.48 13.73 3.04
CA ASP A 125 9.24 14.56 3.98
C ASP A 125 8.32 15.37 4.87
N GLU A 126 7.22 15.90 4.32
CA GLU A 126 6.24 16.62 5.12
C GLU A 126 5.51 15.70 6.11
N ALA A 127 5.14 14.49 5.68
CA ALA A 127 4.59 13.48 6.58
C ALA A 127 5.54 13.16 7.74
N ARG A 128 6.84 13.03 7.44
CA ARG A 128 7.86 12.78 8.46
C ARG A 128 8.01 13.95 9.41
N ARG A 129 8.11 15.18 8.89
CA ARG A 129 8.23 16.40 9.70
C ARG A 129 7.03 16.58 10.63
N LEU A 130 5.81 16.49 10.10
CA LEU A 130 4.58 16.68 10.88
C LEU A 130 4.38 15.59 11.93
N THR A 131 4.67 14.33 11.61
CA THR A 131 4.57 13.24 12.59
C THR A 131 5.58 13.43 13.74
N ASN A 132 6.81 13.83 13.43
CA ASN A 132 7.81 14.17 14.43
C ASN A 132 7.37 15.35 15.33
N GLU A 133 6.92 16.45 14.74
CA GLU A 133 6.48 17.64 15.49
C GLU A 133 5.25 17.37 16.36
N HIS A 134 4.27 16.63 15.85
CA HIS A 134 3.06 16.31 16.60
C HIS A 134 3.31 15.27 17.70
N GLY A 135 4.36 14.43 17.54
CA GLY A 135 4.65 13.27 18.38
C GLY A 135 3.87 12.01 17.97
N SER A 136 3.30 12.02 16.76
CA SER A 136 2.72 10.86 16.10
C SER A 136 3.81 9.91 15.60
N MET A 137 3.39 8.75 15.09
CA MET A 137 4.26 7.77 14.45
C MET A 137 4.02 7.73 12.94
N LEU A 138 5.08 7.61 12.13
CA LEU A 138 4.98 7.36 10.69
C LEU A 138 5.09 5.85 10.40
N ILE A 139 4.06 5.28 9.77
CA ILE A 139 4.04 3.89 9.31
C ILE A 139 4.07 3.86 7.78
N VAL A 140 5.07 3.19 7.21
CA VAL A 140 5.14 2.88 5.78
C VAL A 140 4.71 1.42 5.56
N ASP A 141 3.68 1.23 4.74
CA ASP A 141 3.20 -0.08 4.32
C ASP A 141 3.81 -0.46 2.96
N SER A 142 4.96 -1.12 3.01
CA SER A 142 5.68 -1.64 1.85
C SER A 142 5.31 -3.09 1.53
N ILE A 143 4.20 -3.62 2.07
CA ILE A 143 3.79 -5.01 1.88
C ILE A 143 3.58 -5.33 0.41
N GLN A 144 2.92 -4.44 -0.34
CA GLN A 144 2.74 -4.60 -1.79
C GLN A 144 3.76 -3.83 -2.60
N ALA A 145 4.08 -2.61 -2.16
CA ALA A 145 4.95 -1.70 -2.87
C ALA A 145 6.37 -2.24 -2.92
N GLY A 146 7.04 -2.43 -1.77
CA GLY A 146 8.42 -2.88 -1.58
C GLY A 146 9.21 -3.15 -2.86
N ILE A 147 9.62 -4.41 -3.06
CA ILE A 147 10.44 -4.82 -4.22
C ILE A 147 9.79 -4.44 -5.55
N ARG A 148 8.45 -4.45 -5.61
CA ARG A 148 7.69 -4.30 -6.86
C ARG A 148 7.71 -2.87 -7.43
N GLY A 149 7.79 -1.86 -6.58
CA GLY A 149 7.73 -0.45 -6.97
C GLY A 149 9.02 0.01 -7.65
N GLN A 150 10.16 -0.13 -6.98
CA GLN A 150 11.45 0.34 -7.51
C GLN A 150 12.58 -0.70 -7.47
N GLY A 151 12.27 -1.95 -7.11
CA GLY A 151 13.29 -3.00 -6.93
C GLY A 151 13.98 -2.97 -5.56
N THR A 152 13.52 -2.15 -4.62
CA THR A 152 14.11 -2.00 -3.28
C THR A 152 13.10 -2.36 -2.21
N LEU A 153 13.54 -2.60 -0.97
CA LEU A 153 12.58 -2.90 0.10
C LEU A 153 11.95 -1.64 0.65
N SER A 154 12.77 -0.63 0.97
CA SER A 154 12.30 0.57 1.65
C SER A 154 12.02 1.72 0.69
N VAL A 155 11.07 2.55 1.07
CA VAL A 155 10.82 3.85 0.40
C VAL A 155 12.07 4.74 0.41
N VAL A 156 12.89 4.70 1.46
CA VAL A 156 14.12 5.52 1.51
C VAL A 156 15.22 5.00 0.59
N ASP A 157 15.06 3.81 0.00
CA ASP A 157 15.97 3.30 -1.02
C ASP A 157 15.54 3.74 -2.44
N TYR A 158 14.41 4.44 -2.59
CA TYR A 158 13.94 4.91 -3.89
C TYR A 158 14.87 6.00 -4.44
N GLU A 159 14.95 6.11 -5.77
CA GLU A 159 15.71 7.18 -6.40
C GLU A 159 15.15 8.55 -5.99
N GLY A 160 15.98 9.39 -5.38
CA GLY A 160 15.60 10.70 -4.84
C GLY A 160 15.11 10.67 -3.39
N PHE A 161 15.12 9.52 -2.72
CA PHE A 161 14.71 9.37 -1.31
C PHE A 161 15.88 8.96 -0.39
N GLN A 162 17.09 8.75 -0.92
CA GLN A 162 18.21 8.17 -0.16
C GLN A 162 18.75 9.04 0.97
N ASP A 163 18.42 10.33 0.99
CA ASP A 163 18.70 11.27 2.07
C ASP A 163 17.46 11.61 2.91
N ALA A 164 16.33 10.91 2.69
CA ALA A 164 15.14 11.05 3.50
C ALA A 164 15.33 10.41 4.88
N GLU A 165 14.74 11.03 5.92
CA GLU A 165 14.67 10.41 7.24
C GLU A 165 13.72 9.22 7.19
N GLY A 166 14.17 8.05 7.66
CA GLY A 166 13.36 6.83 7.67
C GLY A 166 12.09 6.92 8.53
N PRO A 167 11.07 6.08 8.24
CA PRO A 167 9.85 6.06 9.02
C PRO A 167 10.10 5.45 10.40
N ASP A 168 9.13 5.61 11.31
CA ASP A 168 9.22 4.92 12.60
C ASP A 168 9.02 3.41 12.44
N LEU A 169 8.10 3.02 11.57
CA LEU A 169 7.77 1.64 11.28
C LEU A 169 7.64 1.42 9.77
N GLU A 170 8.15 0.30 9.27
CA GLU A 170 7.90 -0.13 7.89
C GLU A 170 7.57 -1.62 7.82
N THR A 171 6.61 -2.00 6.98
CA THR A 171 6.16 -3.39 6.86
C THR A 171 6.41 -3.98 5.48
N TRP A 172 6.78 -5.27 5.45
CA TRP A 172 7.03 -6.04 4.22
C TRP A 172 6.36 -7.42 4.30
N SER A 173 5.85 -7.95 3.18
CA SER A 173 5.29 -9.30 3.09
C SER A 173 5.22 -9.70 1.60
N LYS A 174 4.16 -10.38 1.15
CA LYS A 174 3.86 -10.73 -0.27
C LYS A 174 5.11 -11.20 -1.03
N ALA A 175 5.71 -10.33 -1.86
CA ALA A 175 6.85 -10.68 -2.70
C ALA A 175 8.04 -11.27 -1.92
N LEU A 176 8.27 -10.78 -0.70
CA LEU A 176 9.34 -11.26 0.19
C LEU A 176 9.22 -12.76 0.49
N ASN A 177 8.01 -13.31 0.39
CA ASN A 177 7.71 -14.68 0.77
C ASN A 177 7.46 -15.61 -0.44
N ALA A 178 7.63 -15.07 -1.66
CA ALA A 178 7.50 -15.75 -2.96
C ALA A 178 6.18 -16.50 -3.19
N GLY A 179 5.14 -16.22 -2.39
CA GLY A 179 3.90 -17.02 -2.40
C GLY A 179 4.09 -18.47 -1.95
N GLN A 180 5.24 -18.79 -1.33
CA GLN A 180 5.60 -20.16 -0.94
C GLN A 180 5.35 -20.42 0.54
N TYR A 181 5.74 -19.49 1.41
CA TYR A 181 5.60 -19.62 2.87
C TYR A 181 5.12 -18.31 3.47
N PRO A 182 4.10 -18.28 4.35
CA PRO A 182 3.65 -17.05 4.97
C PRO A 182 4.77 -16.36 5.77
N LEU A 183 5.05 -15.10 5.41
CA LEU A 183 5.97 -14.23 6.12
C LEU A 183 5.54 -12.78 5.97
N SER A 184 5.72 -12.02 7.04
CA SER A 184 5.82 -10.57 7.02
C SER A 184 6.94 -10.12 7.95
N VAL A 185 7.48 -8.94 7.70
CA VAL A 185 8.53 -8.31 8.49
C VAL A 185 8.07 -6.91 8.86
N LEU A 186 8.33 -6.51 10.10
CA LEU A 186 8.14 -5.18 10.63
C LEU A 186 9.51 -4.63 11.03
N GLY A 187 9.96 -3.60 10.32
CA GLY A 187 11.11 -2.76 10.68
C GLY A 187 10.69 -1.71 11.69
N LEU A 188 11.61 -1.36 12.59
CA LEU A 188 11.44 -0.38 13.64
C LEU A 188 12.71 0.48 13.66
N ASN A 189 12.57 1.80 13.71
CA ASN A 189 13.68 2.65 14.14
C ASN A 189 13.84 2.57 15.68
N ASP A 190 14.88 3.22 16.22
CA ASP A 190 15.16 3.19 17.66
C ASP A 190 13.99 3.72 18.50
N ARG A 191 13.36 4.83 18.08
CA ARG A 191 12.20 5.43 18.74
C ARG A 191 11.02 4.45 18.83
N ALA A 192 10.70 3.75 17.75
CA ALA A 192 9.62 2.76 17.73
C ALA A 192 9.98 1.49 18.52
N ALA A 193 11.25 1.10 18.53
CA ALA A 193 11.74 -0.06 19.28
C ALA A 193 11.60 0.16 20.80
N GLU A 194 11.87 1.36 21.30
CA GLU A 194 11.70 1.73 22.72
C GLU A 194 10.24 1.65 23.21
N LEU A 195 9.27 1.80 22.28
CA LEU A 195 7.84 1.72 22.58
C LEU A 195 7.31 0.28 22.61
N TYR A 196 8.11 -0.72 22.21
CA TYR A 196 7.66 -2.10 22.24
C TYR A 196 7.56 -2.63 23.69
N VAL A 197 6.38 -3.12 24.05
CA VAL A 197 6.10 -3.68 25.38
C VAL A 197 5.89 -5.19 25.28
N VAL A 198 6.62 -5.96 26.08
CA VAL A 198 6.46 -7.42 26.16
C VAL A 198 5.01 -7.77 26.53
N GLY A 199 4.41 -8.67 25.76
CA GLY A 199 3.03 -9.15 25.97
C GLY A 199 1.95 -8.45 25.15
N ILE A 200 2.24 -7.33 24.47
CA ILE A 200 1.25 -6.69 23.57
C ILE A 200 1.05 -7.45 22.25
N TYR A 201 1.95 -8.38 21.94
CA TYR A 201 1.84 -9.28 20.80
C TYR A 201 2.54 -10.61 21.10
N GLY A 202 2.03 -11.69 20.51
CA GLY A 202 2.60 -13.02 20.59
C GLY A 202 2.03 -13.89 19.48
N ASN A 203 2.87 -14.77 18.92
CA ASN A 203 2.51 -15.65 17.82
C ASN A 203 3.46 -16.86 17.77
N THR A 204 2.88 -18.06 17.65
CA THR A 204 3.59 -19.34 17.62
C THR A 204 4.56 -19.47 16.45
N MET A 205 4.22 -18.90 15.29
CA MET A 205 4.96 -19.08 14.04
C MET A 205 5.94 -17.94 13.73
N THR A 206 6.15 -17.04 14.70
CA THR A 206 7.16 -15.97 14.64
C THR A 206 8.52 -16.54 14.27
N THR A 207 9.23 -15.91 13.33
CA THR A 207 10.60 -16.30 12.92
C THR A 207 10.75 -17.78 12.49
N ASN A 208 9.74 -18.36 11.82
CA ASN A 208 9.85 -19.72 11.29
C ASN A 208 11.05 -19.85 10.32
N PRO A 209 11.99 -20.80 10.53
CA PRO A 209 13.18 -20.95 9.70
C PRO A 209 12.92 -21.10 8.20
N ARG A 210 11.84 -21.78 7.81
CA ARG A 210 11.49 -22.00 6.39
C ARG A 210 11.02 -20.71 5.71
N ALA A 211 10.29 -19.88 6.46
CA ALA A 211 9.88 -18.57 6.00
C ALA A 211 11.10 -17.64 5.83
N LEU A 212 12.05 -17.69 6.77
CA LEU A 212 13.29 -16.92 6.70
C LEU A 212 14.20 -17.37 5.53
N GLU A 213 14.38 -18.67 5.35
CA GLU A 213 15.12 -19.25 4.22
C GLU A 213 14.54 -18.76 2.87
N THR A 214 13.21 -18.80 2.74
CA THR A 214 12.52 -18.32 1.54
C THR A 214 12.79 -16.83 1.31
N ALA A 215 12.72 -16.00 2.36
CA ALA A 215 12.97 -14.58 2.23
C ALA A 215 14.41 -14.24 1.88
N VAL A 216 15.39 -14.92 2.48
CA VAL A 216 16.81 -14.77 2.13
C VAL A 216 17.02 -15.12 0.66
N ALA A 217 16.48 -16.26 0.20
CA ALA A 217 16.58 -16.66 -1.20
C ALA A 217 15.90 -15.66 -2.17
N VAL A 218 14.80 -15.02 -1.76
CA VAL A 218 14.19 -13.92 -2.55
C VAL A 218 15.13 -12.73 -2.62
N LEU A 219 15.66 -12.27 -1.47
CA LEU A 219 16.51 -11.09 -1.39
C LEU A 219 17.84 -11.26 -2.15
N GLU A 220 18.45 -12.44 -2.09
CA GLU A 220 19.66 -12.78 -2.84
C GLU A 220 19.46 -12.71 -4.37
N ARG A 221 18.22 -12.89 -4.84
CA ARG A 221 17.89 -12.80 -6.26
C ARG A 221 17.61 -11.38 -6.74
N ILE A 222 17.52 -10.39 -5.84
CA ILE A 222 17.28 -8.99 -6.20
C ILE A 222 18.59 -8.30 -6.61
N THR A 223 19.08 -8.62 -7.81
CA THR A 223 20.29 -8.04 -8.40
C THR A 223 20.03 -6.64 -8.97
N PRO A 224 21.07 -5.80 -9.20
CA PRO A 224 20.91 -4.50 -9.85
C PRO A 224 20.17 -4.58 -11.20
N GLU A 225 20.44 -5.62 -12.00
CA GLU A 225 19.78 -5.86 -13.28
C GLU A 225 18.28 -6.15 -13.11
N LEU A 226 17.91 -6.93 -12.09
CA LEU A 226 16.50 -7.19 -11.80
C LEU A 226 15.78 -5.91 -11.35
N ARG A 227 16.42 -5.09 -10.52
CA ARG A 227 15.86 -3.79 -10.10
C ARG A 227 15.63 -2.87 -11.29
N GLN A 228 16.60 -2.83 -12.21
CA GLN A 228 16.48 -2.07 -13.44
C GLN A 228 15.36 -2.61 -14.33
N ASN A 229 15.25 -3.94 -14.48
CA ASN A 229 14.17 -4.56 -15.24
C ASN A 229 12.79 -4.20 -14.69
N ILE A 230 12.60 -4.21 -13.36
CA ILE A 230 11.34 -3.79 -12.72
C ILE A 230 10.93 -2.37 -13.13
N ARG A 231 11.88 -1.42 -13.13
CA ARG A 231 11.61 -0.04 -13.52
C ARG A 231 11.35 0.10 -15.01
N ASP A 232 12.19 -0.49 -15.85
CA ASP A 232 12.10 -0.33 -17.31
C ASP A 232 10.89 -1.03 -17.90
N ARG A 233 10.62 -2.27 -17.48
CA ARG A 233 9.42 -3.00 -17.88
C ARG A 233 8.15 -2.35 -17.35
N GLY A 234 8.19 -1.78 -16.14
CA GLY A 234 7.08 -0.99 -15.60
C GLY A 234 6.73 0.21 -16.49
N ARG A 235 7.74 1.00 -16.86
CA ARG A 235 7.60 2.15 -17.77
C ARG A 235 7.04 1.73 -19.13
N GLU A 236 7.65 0.72 -19.74
CA GLU A 236 7.21 0.17 -21.03
C GLU A 236 5.76 -0.29 -20.99
N PHE A 237 5.36 -0.99 -19.93
CA PHE A 237 4.00 -1.51 -19.79
C PHE A 237 2.99 -0.36 -19.65
N VAL A 238 3.31 0.67 -18.86
CA VAL A 238 2.49 1.89 -18.77
C VAL A 238 2.35 2.58 -20.13
N ASP A 239 3.45 2.73 -20.88
CA ASP A 239 3.43 3.39 -22.20
C ASP A 239 2.62 2.59 -23.23
N LYS A 240 2.71 1.25 -23.22
CA LYS A 240 1.89 0.39 -24.07
C LYS A 240 0.41 0.44 -23.70
N LEU A 241 0.06 0.53 -22.41
CA LEU A 241 -1.33 0.72 -21.98
C LEU A 241 -1.88 2.10 -22.39
N LYS A 242 -1.06 3.15 -22.34
CA LYS A 242 -1.44 4.48 -22.87
C LYS A 242 -1.68 4.45 -24.38
N THR A 243 -0.80 3.79 -25.12
CA THR A 243 -0.98 3.57 -26.57
C THR A 243 -2.29 2.83 -26.85
N LEU A 244 -2.58 1.77 -26.08
CA LEU A 244 -3.85 1.04 -26.17
C LEU A 244 -5.07 1.95 -25.89
N ALA A 245 -4.95 2.88 -24.94
CA ALA A 245 -6.01 3.85 -24.63
C ALA A 245 -6.28 4.80 -25.80
N GLU A 246 -5.24 5.24 -26.51
CA GLU A 246 -5.34 6.07 -27.72
C GLU A 246 -5.96 5.30 -28.89
N GLU A 247 -5.63 4.01 -29.03
CA GLU A 247 -6.19 3.13 -30.07
C GLU A 247 -7.68 2.81 -29.86
N LEU A 248 -8.16 2.82 -28.61
CA LEU A 248 -9.54 2.48 -28.23
C LEU A 248 -10.17 3.65 -27.42
N PRO A 249 -10.43 4.81 -28.06
CA PRO A 249 -10.79 6.03 -27.36
C PRO A 249 -12.09 5.87 -26.56
N GLY A 250 -12.07 6.42 -25.33
CA GLY A 250 -13.18 6.36 -24.40
C GLY A 250 -13.42 5.00 -23.77
N THR A 251 -12.46 4.07 -23.79
CA THR A 251 -12.55 2.79 -23.07
C THR A 251 -11.68 2.77 -21.82
N ILE A 252 -10.42 3.18 -21.94
CA ILE A 252 -9.49 3.37 -20.83
C ILE A 252 -9.54 4.84 -20.41
N THR A 253 -9.88 5.12 -19.15
CA THR A 253 -10.02 6.48 -18.62
C THR A 253 -8.75 7.01 -17.97
N HIS A 254 -7.92 6.12 -17.44
CA HIS A 254 -6.67 6.47 -16.77
C HIS A 254 -5.69 5.32 -16.80
N VAL A 255 -4.40 5.62 -16.98
CA VAL A 255 -3.31 4.64 -16.91
C VAL A 255 -2.24 5.20 -15.99
N GLN A 256 -1.81 4.39 -15.03
CA GLN A 256 -0.73 4.75 -14.12
C GLN A 256 0.03 3.51 -13.64
N GLY A 257 1.24 3.72 -13.15
CA GLY A 257 2.07 2.64 -12.66
C GLY A 257 3.40 3.11 -12.11
N THR A 258 3.91 2.37 -11.14
CA THR A 258 5.27 2.54 -10.61
C THR A 258 5.91 1.16 -10.52
N GLY A 259 7.00 0.97 -11.27
CA GLY A 259 7.58 -0.36 -11.50
C GLY A 259 6.53 -1.35 -12.00
N LEU A 260 6.49 -2.54 -11.40
CA LEU A 260 5.58 -3.62 -11.80
C LEU A 260 4.32 -3.67 -10.93
N LEU A 261 3.82 -2.50 -10.52
CA LEU A 261 2.52 -2.27 -9.90
C LEU A 261 1.82 -1.15 -10.67
N LEU A 262 0.84 -1.51 -11.49
CA LEU A 262 0.23 -0.59 -12.45
C LEU A 262 -1.22 -0.98 -12.74
N SER A 263 -1.98 -0.06 -13.33
CA SER A 263 -3.37 -0.30 -13.71
C SER A 263 -3.81 0.49 -14.93
N ALA A 264 -4.83 -0.04 -15.59
CA ALA A 264 -5.67 0.66 -16.55
C ALA A 264 -7.10 0.75 -15.99
N GLU A 265 -7.56 1.96 -15.69
CA GLU A 265 -8.95 2.23 -15.33
C GLU A 265 -9.81 2.18 -16.58
N LEU A 266 -10.90 1.42 -16.52
CA LEU A 266 -11.84 1.26 -17.62
C LEU A 266 -13.10 2.09 -17.35
N ASP A 267 -13.73 2.57 -18.41
CA ASP A 267 -15.00 3.29 -18.32
C ASP A 267 -16.09 2.37 -17.76
N PRO A 268 -16.59 2.63 -16.53
CA PRO A 268 -17.58 1.78 -15.87
C PRO A 268 -18.95 1.79 -16.55
N GLU A 269 -19.25 2.79 -17.40
CA GLU A 269 -20.49 2.83 -18.18
C GLU A 269 -20.46 1.84 -19.35
N LYS A 270 -19.26 1.54 -19.88
CA LYS A 270 -19.07 0.63 -21.00
C LYS A 270 -18.74 -0.79 -20.55
N MET A 271 -17.88 -0.92 -19.55
CA MET A 271 -17.40 -2.22 -19.11
C MET A 271 -17.16 -2.24 -17.60
N LYS A 272 -17.78 -3.22 -16.96
CA LYS A 272 -17.52 -3.51 -15.56
C LYS A 272 -16.31 -4.43 -15.46
N VAL A 273 -15.40 -4.14 -14.54
CA VAL A 273 -14.26 -5.00 -14.29
C VAL A 273 -14.64 -6.20 -13.42
N VAL A 274 -15.49 -5.99 -12.42
CA VAL A 274 -15.78 -6.98 -11.36
C VAL A 274 -17.14 -7.63 -11.53
N GLY A 275 -17.14 -8.93 -11.86
CA GLY A 275 -18.31 -9.80 -11.93
C GLY A 275 -18.01 -11.10 -12.67
N PHE A 276 -18.95 -12.05 -12.64
CA PHE A 276 -18.75 -13.39 -13.22
C PHE A 276 -18.62 -13.38 -14.75
N ASP A 277 -19.30 -12.44 -15.41
CA ASP A 277 -19.32 -12.28 -16.86
C ASP A 277 -18.62 -10.99 -17.31
N ASP A 278 -17.83 -10.39 -16.42
CA ASP A 278 -17.16 -9.10 -16.61
C ASP A 278 -15.68 -9.27 -16.99
N VAL A 279 -15.01 -8.14 -17.24
CA VAL A 279 -13.67 -8.08 -17.87
C VAL A 279 -12.63 -8.95 -17.15
N GLU A 280 -12.60 -8.94 -15.82
CA GLU A 280 -11.61 -9.69 -15.03
C GLU A 280 -11.72 -11.22 -15.24
N VAL A 281 -12.94 -11.76 -15.21
CA VAL A 281 -13.18 -13.20 -15.44
C VAL A 281 -12.93 -13.57 -16.90
N TRP A 282 -13.29 -12.69 -17.84
CA TRP A 282 -13.00 -12.89 -19.25
C TRP A 282 -11.50 -13.03 -19.50
N CYS A 283 -10.69 -12.10 -18.97
CA CYS A 283 -9.23 -12.14 -19.09
C CYS A 283 -8.66 -13.45 -18.55
N ARG A 284 -9.14 -13.91 -17.37
CA ARG A 284 -8.72 -15.20 -16.79
C ARG A 284 -9.05 -16.39 -17.70
N LYS A 285 -10.23 -16.42 -18.31
CA LYS A 285 -10.63 -17.48 -19.27
C LYS A 285 -9.76 -17.48 -20.53
N LYS A 286 -9.09 -16.37 -20.83
CA LYS A 286 -8.13 -16.22 -21.94
C LYS A 286 -6.67 -16.41 -21.54
N GLY A 287 -6.42 -16.81 -20.29
CA GLY A 287 -5.07 -17.09 -19.79
C GLY A 287 -4.36 -15.88 -19.14
N LEU A 288 -5.02 -14.73 -19.02
CA LEU A 288 -4.48 -13.56 -18.33
C LEU A 288 -4.97 -13.49 -16.88
N GLY A 289 -4.08 -13.82 -15.94
CA GLY A 289 -4.30 -13.66 -14.51
C GLY A 289 -4.25 -12.19 -14.08
N VAL A 290 -5.36 -11.47 -14.22
CA VAL A 290 -5.55 -10.09 -13.77
C VAL A 290 -6.54 -10.03 -12.61
N ILE A 291 -6.42 -8.98 -11.79
CA ILE A 291 -7.34 -8.69 -10.69
C ILE A 291 -7.76 -7.23 -10.77
N HIS A 292 -8.94 -6.90 -10.26
CA HIS A 292 -9.36 -5.53 -10.07
C HIS A 292 -8.45 -4.78 -9.09
N GLY A 293 -8.41 -3.48 -9.29
CA GLY A 293 -7.96 -2.48 -8.33
C GLY A 293 -8.65 -1.15 -8.65
N GLY A 294 -8.39 -0.12 -7.86
CA GLY A 294 -9.04 1.17 -8.10
C GLY A 294 -10.56 1.10 -7.93
N ILE A 295 -11.27 1.95 -8.68
CA ILE A 295 -12.75 1.95 -8.72
C ILE A 295 -13.26 0.93 -9.74
N ASN A 296 -12.74 0.98 -10.97
CA ASN A 296 -13.06 0.06 -12.07
C ASN A 296 -11.83 -0.17 -12.95
N ALA A 297 -10.74 -0.68 -12.35
CA ALA A 297 -9.46 -0.83 -13.04
C ALA A 297 -8.99 -2.28 -13.10
N LEU A 298 -8.33 -2.63 -14.21
CA LEU A 298 -7.48 -3.81 -14.29
C LEU A 298 -6.13 -3.49 -13.65
N ARG A 299 -5.76 -4.25 -12.62
CA ARG A 299 -4.48 -4.10 -11.92
C ARG A 299 -3.53 -5.22 -12.31
N TYR A 300 -2.32 -4.82 -12.69
CA TYR A 300 -1.27 -5.71 -13.17
C TYR A 300 -0.13 -5.76 -12.14
N THR A 301 0.23 -6.98 -11.74
CA THR A 301 1.34 -7.27 -10.83
C THR A 301 2.17 -8.44 -11.34
N PRO A 302 2.84 -8.32 -12.51
CA PRO A 302 3.60 -9.42 -13.12
C PRO A 302 4.82 -9.83 -12.28
N HIS A 303 5.49 -10.92 -12.65
CA HIS A 303 6.75 -11.30 -12.02
C HIS A 303 7.87 -10.33 -12.39
N PHE A 304 8.91 -10.26 -11.55
CA PHE A 304 9.97 -9.25 -11.68
C PHE A 304 10.86 -9.42 -12.92
N ASN A 305 10.92 -10.63 -13.48
CA ASN A 305 11.64 -10.95 -14.72
C ASN A 305 10.78 -10.82 -15.99
N ILE A 306 9.62 -10.14 -15.95
CA ILE A 306 8.75 -10.04 -17.13
C ILE A 306 9.51 -9.46 -18.33
N THR A 307 9.31 -10.03 -19.52
CA THR A 307 9.96 -9.58 -20.76
C THR A 307 9.07 -8.64 -21.57
N SER A 308 9.64 -7.97 -22.59
CA SER A 308 8.86 -7.14 -23.51
C SER A 308 7.79 -7.95 -24.24
N GLU A 309 8.13 -9.16 -24.67
CA GLU A 309 7.23 -10.07 -25.40
C GLU A 309 6.07 -10.55 -24.51
N GLU A 310 6.34 -10.78 -23.23
CA GLU A 310 5.29 -11.09 -22.25
C GLU A 310 4.38 -9.88 -22.00
N ILE A 311 4.93 -8.66 -21.98
CA ILE A 311 4.11 -7.43 -21.92
C ILE A 311 3.23 -7.34 -23.16
N ASP A 312 3.76 -7.58 -24.36
CA ASP A 312 2.99 -7.57 -25.62
C ASP A 312 1.81 -8.54 -25.55
N LEU A 313 2.04 -9.76 -25.06
CA LEU A 313 0.97 -10.74 -24.86
C LEU A 313 -0.12 -10.23 -23.90
N VAL A 314 0.26 -9.56 -22.81
CA VAL A 314 -0.73 -9.00 -21.86
C VAL A 314 -1.51 -7.85 -22.51
N ILE A 315 -0.86 -7.00 -23.27
CA ILE A 315 -1.49 -5.89 -24.00
C ILE A 315 -2.48 -6.43 -25.03
N ASP A 316 -2.12 -7.47 -25.78
CA ASP A 316 -3.00 -8.11 -26.77
C ASP A 316 -4.24 -8.72 -26.13
N ILE A 317 -4.11 -9.44 -25.02
CA ILE A 317 -5.28 -10.00 -24.31
C ILE A 317 -6.14 -8.88 -23.71
N THR A 318 -5.52 -7.82 -23.18
CA THR A 318 -6.25 -6.66 -22.64
C THR A 318 -7.04 -5.96 -23.75
N ARG A 319 -6.42 -5.78 -24.92
CA ARG A 319 -7.05 -5.22 -26.12
C ARG A 319 -8.25 -6.04 -26.57
N ASP A 320 -8.10 -7.36 -26.63
CA ASP A 320 -9.19 -8.26 -27.01
C ASP A 320 -10.34 -8.21 -25.99
N ALA A 321 -10.03 -8.11 -24.70
CA ALA A 321 -11.03 -7.93 -23.66
C ALA A 321 -11.82 -6.64 -23.87
N ILE A 322 -11.13 -5.50 -24.04
CA ILE A 322 -11.78 -4.20 -24.26
C ILE A 322 -12.66 -4.24 -25.51
N LYS A 323 -12.17 -4.82 -26.62
CA LYS A 323 -12.96 -4.99 -27.85
C LYS A 323 -14.19 -5.87 -27.64
N HIS A 324 -14.10 -6.91 -26.82
CA HIS A 324 -15.22 -7.80 -26.53
C HIS A 324 -16.36 -7.08 -25.80
N PHE A 325 -16.05 -6.19 -24.85
CA PHE A 325 -17.04 -5.47 -24.05
C PHE A 325 -17.45 -4.11 -24.63
N SER A 326 -16.76 -3.62 -25.67
CA SER A 326 -17.09 -2.35 -26.34
C SER A 326 -17.98 -2.50 -27.59
N GLN A 327 -18.36 -3.73 -27.93
CA GLN A 327 -19.32 -4.05 -29.00
C GLN A 327 -20.75 -4.06 -28.47
#